data_AF-A0A5N6ABY5-F1
#
_entry.id   AF-A0A5N6ABY5-F1
#
_cell.length_a   1.000
_cell.length_b   1.000
_cell.length_c   1.000
_cell.angle_alpha   90.00
_cell.angle_beta   90.00
_cell.angle_gamma   90.00
#
_symmetry.space_group_name_H-M   'P 1'
#
loop_
_entity.id
_entity.type
_entity.pdbx_description
1 polymer ?
#
loop_
_entity_poly.entity_id
_entity_poly.type
_entity_poly.pdbx_seq_one_letter_code
_entity_poly.pdbx_strand_id
1 'polypeptide(L)'
;MAEDGGCAWEFLPPAPGREGDQGWVIGPCWFFCDHQVTPVTWIGAISAAGAHAPLFACRPCLTQLHAMTWDYTEATRSAPIDADGRPVPLYGDPARDSPTLPVRWLARARHPARTAFGRRLRRLLGSVAQG
;
A
#
# COMPACT_ATOMS: atom_id res chain seq x y z
N MET A 1 -23.61 28.19 -8.53
CA MET A 1 -23.12 27.26 -7.51
C MET A 1 -22.53 26.07 -8.26
N ALA A 2 -21.25 26.18 -8.63
CA ALA A 2 -20.56 25.18 -9.43
C ALA A 2 -19.50 24.51 -8.56
N GLU A 3 -19.65 23.18 -8.46
CA GLU A 3 -18.61 22.15 -8.40
C GLU A 3 -17.37 22.43 -7.54
N ASP A 4 -17.39 21.89 -6.33
CA ASP A 4 -16.18 21.41 -5.64
C ASP A 4 -16.42 19.96 -5.21
N GLY A 5 -16.75 19.13 -6.20
CA GLY A 5 -16.82 17.68 -6.09
C GLY A 5 -15.43 17.07 -6.25
N GLY A 6 -14.45 17.57 -5.49
CA GLY A 6 -13.15 16.92 -5.37
C GLY A 6 -13.37 15.45 -5.05
N CYS A 7 -12.70 14.55 -5.76
CA CYS A 7 -12.78 13.11 -5.57
C CYS A 7 -12.66 12.76 -4.08
N ALA A 8 -13.79 12.51 -3.41
CA ALA A 8 -13.87 12.28 -1.97
C ALA A 8 -13.25 10.93 -1.52
N TRP A 9 -12.51 10.27 -2.41
CA TRP A 9 -11.91 8.95 -2.20
C TRP A 9 -10.40 8.99 -1.96
N GLU A 10 -9.74 10.15 -1.95
CA GLU A 10 -8.30 10.21 -1.68
C GLU A 10 -8.01 9.79 -0.24
N PHE A 11 -7.70 8.50 -0.09
CA PHE A 11 -7.37 7.84 1.16
C PHE A 11 -5.98 8.31 1.60
N LEU A 12 -5.96 9.40 2.37
CA LEU A 12 -4.79 9.87 3.09
C LEU A 12 -4.87 9.34 4.52
N PRO A 13 -4.28 8.15 4.80
CA PRO A 13 -4.25 7.66 6.17
C PRO A 13 -3.50 8.69 7.04
N PRO A 14 -3.94 8.90 8.29
CA PRO A 14 -3.22 9.80 9.18
C PRO A 14 -1.78 9.32 9.33
N ALA A 15 -0.86 10.28 9.40
CA ALA A 15 0.52 9.98 9.75
C ALA A 15 0.53 9.20 11.08
N PRO A 16 1.50 8.29 11.31
CA PRO A 16 1.61 7.58 12.57
C PRO A 16 1.75 8.57 13.74
N GLY A 17 0.64 8.92 14.39
CA GLY A 17 0.57 9.84 15.51
C GLY A 17 0.99 9.21 16.83
N ARG A 18 1.02 10.00 17.90
CA ARG A 18 1.21 9.48 19.26
C ARG A 18 -0.11 8.99 19.82
N GLU A 19 -0.03 7.91 20.58
CA GLU A 19 -1.15 7.41 21.38
C GLU A 19 -1.51 8.49 22.42
N GLY A 20 -2.74 9.00 22.37
CA GLY A 20 -3.20 10.14 23.18
C GLY A 20 -3.41 11.45 22.39
N ASP A 21 -3.05 11.49 21.11
CA ASP A 21 -3.47 12.60 20.24
C ASP A 21 -5.00 12.58 20.02
N GLN A 22 -5.59 13.73 19.73
CA GLN A 22 -7.01 13.81 19.37
C GLN A 22 -7.31 12.90 18.15
N GLY A 23 -8.33 12.05 18.26
CA GLY A 23 -8.75 11.12 17.20
C GLY A 23 -8.39 9.64 17.40
N TRP A 24 -7.77 9.27 18.54
CA TRP A 24 -7.58 7.88 18.93
C TRP A 24 -8.71 7.40 19.86
N VAL A 25 -9.19 6.17 19.63
CA VAL A 25 -10.25 5.49 20.41
C VAL A 25 -9.82 4.07 20.74
N ILE A 26 -10.40 3.46 21.79
CA ILE A 26 -10.16 2.04 22.08
C ILE A 26 -11.06 1.18 21.19
N GLY A 27 -10.46 0.27 20.43
CA GLY A 27 -11.20 -0.64 19.56
C GLY A 27 -10.30 -1.71 18.94
N PRO A 28 -10.88 -2.68 18.21
CA PRO A 28 -10.11 -3.67 17.47
C PRO A 28 -9.38 -2.99 16.31
N CYS A 29 -8.09 -3.27 16.16
CA CYS A 29 -7.33 -2.89 14.97
C CYS A 29 -7.68 -3.83 13.80
N TRP A 30 -7.86 -3.32 12.58
CA TRP A 30 -8.28 -4.17 11.45
C TRP A 30 -7.11 -4.71 10.62
N PHE A 31 -5.89 -4.61 11.15
CA PHE A 31 -4.65 -4.88 10.41
C PHE A 31 -3.79 -5.97 11.06
N PHE A 32 -2.54 -6.06 10.61
CA PHE A 32 -1.54 -7.11 10.83
C PHE A 32 -1.16 -7.43 12.29
N CYS A 33 -1.76 -6.76 13.28
CA CYS A 33 -1.54 -7.04 14.70
C CYS A 33 -2.56 -8.04 15.27
N ASP A 34 -3.15 -8.87 14.43
CA ASP A 34 -4.10 -9.92 14.84
C ASP A 34 -5.34 -9.41 15.59
N HIS A 35 -5.91 -8.31 15.11
CA HIS A 35 -7.17 -7.76 15.62
C HIS A 35 -7.21 -7.35 17.09
N GLN A 36 -6.05 -7.10 17.69
CA GLN A 36 -5.95 -6.69 19.09
C GLN A 36 -6.78 -5.45 19.41
N VAL A 37 -7.42 -5.46 20.58
CA VAL A 37 -8.12 -4.29 21.15
C VAL A 37 -7.09 -3.37 21.79
N THR A 38 -6.94 -2.18 21.23
CA THR A 38 -5.86 -1.24 21.57
C THR A 38 -6.29 0.18 21.14
N PRO A 39 -5.54 1.25 21.46
CA PRO A 39 -5.78 2.53 20.82
C PRO A 39 -5.62 2.46 19.30
N VAL A 40 -6.67 2.86 18.61
CA VAL A 40 -6.77 2.91 17.15
C VAL A 40 -7.26 4.28 16.70
N THR A 41 -6.94 4.67 15.48
CA THR A 41 -7.52 5.87 14.85
C THR A 41 -8.20 5.50 13.54
N TRP A 42 -9.17 6.32 13.12
CA TRP A 42 -9.86 6.18 11.85
C TRP A 42 -8.89 6.51 10.71
N ILE A 43 -8.78 5.63 9.72
CA ILE A 43 -7.86 5.80 8.59
C ILE A 43 -8.57 5.98 7.24
N GLY A 44 -9.91 5.87 7.22
CA GLY A 44 -10.74 5.99 6.03
C GLY A 44 -11.93 5.02 6.07
N ALA A 45 -12.64 4.84 4.97
CA ALA A 45 -13.79 3.94 4.90
C ALA A 45 -13.61 2.88 3.82
N ILE A 46 -14.21 1.71 4.03
CA ILE A 46 -14.27 0.63 3.04
C ILE A 46 -15.72 0.34 2.68
N SER A 47 -15.96 0.13 1.38
CA SER A 47 -17.23 -0.38 0.86
C SER A 47 -17.00 -1.77 0.27
N ALA A 48 -17.82 -2.72 0.68
CA ALA A 48 -17.93 -4.05 0.08
C ALA A 48 -19.38 -4.27 -0.38
N ALA A 49 -19.66 -5.35 -1.11
CA ALA A 49 -21.00 -5.64 -1.62
C ALA A 49 -22.05 -5.63 -0.48
N GLY A 50 -22.83 -4.54 -0.40
CA GLY A 50 -23.85 -4.32 0.63
C GLY A 50 -23.35 -3.82 1.99
N ALA A 51 -22.07 -3.51 2.16
CA ALA A 51 -21.51 -3.05 3.44
C ALA A 51 -20.66 -1.79 3.28
N HIS A 52 -20.80 -0.84 4.20
CA HIS A 52 -19.95 0.33 4.33
C HIS A 52 -19.50 0.47 5.77
N ALA A 53 -18.21 0.55 6.02
CA ALA A 53 -17.67 0.60 7.37
C ALA A 53 -16.40 1.47 7.48
N PRO A 54 -16.17 2.12 8.63
CA PRO A 54 -14.91 2.80 8.91
C PRO A 54 -13.77 1.78 9.12
N LEU A 55 -12.58 2.12 8.65
CA LEU A 55 -11.34 1.39 8.88
C LEU A 55 -10.59 2.00 10.07
N PHE A 56 -10.16 1.15 11.00
CA PHE A 56 -9.38 1.56 12.17
C PHE A 56 -8.05 0.82 12.26
N ALA A 57 -6.99 1.54 12.62
CA ALA A 57 -5.65 0.96 12.76
C ALA A 57 -4.92 1.48 14.00
N CYS A 58 -4.14 0.59 14.62
CA CYS A 58 -3.26 0.94 15.73
C CYS A 58 -1.94 1.57 15.23
N ARG A 59 -1.20 2.25 16.11
CA ARG A 59 0.06 2.94 15.77
C ARG A 59 1.13 2.02 15.15
N PRO A 60 1.39 0.80 15.66
CA PRO A 60 2.31 -0.13 15.00
C PRO A 60 1.88 -0.48 13.57
N CYS A 61 0.59 -0.75 13.35
CA CYS A 61 0.07 -1.06 12.02
C CYS A 61 0.15 0.14 11.07
N LEU A 62 -0.15 1.36 11.55
CA LEU A 62 0.02 2.58 10.77
C LEU A 62 1.48 2.84 10.40
N THR A 63 2.41 2.62 11.33
CA THR A 63 3.86 2.71 11.06
C THR A 63 4.26 1.74 9.94
N GLN A 64 3.80 0.49 10.03
CA GLN A 64 4.08 -0.51 9.01
C GLN A 64 3.44 -0.15 7.66
N LEU A 65 2.19 0.29 7.65
CA LEU A 65 1.49 0.72 6.44
C LEU A 65 2.21 1.90 5.76
N HIS A 66 2.62 2.90 6.54
CA HIS A 66 3.38 4.03 6.02
C HIS A 66 4.71 3.59 5.39
N ALA A 67 5.43 2.65 6.03
CA ALA A 67 6.65 2.08 5.47
C ALA A 67 6.39 1.28 4.17
N MET A 68 5.24 0.58 4.07
CA MET A 68 4.83 -0.12 2.85
C MET A 68 4.50 0.85 1.70
N THR A 69 3.78 1.94 1.98
CA THR A 69 3.49 3.00 0.99
C THR A 69 4.76 3.57 0.39
N TRP A 70 5.75 3.78 1.25
CA TRP A 70 7.08 4.22 0.87
C TRP A 70 7.83 3.19 0.01
N ASP A 71 7.84 1.92 0.41
CA ASP A 71 8.43 0.83 -0.39
C ASP A 71 7.77 0.75 -1.79
N TYR A 72 6.45 0.91 -1.86
CA TYR A 72 5.70 0.94 -3.12
C TYR A 72 6.06 2.14 -4.01
N THR A 73 6.13 3.33 -3.42
CA THR A 73 6.48 4.57 -4.13
C THR A 73 7.88 4.48 -4.73
N GLU A 74 8.84 3.97 -3.95
CA GLU A 74 10.20 3.75 -4.43
C GLU A 74 10.24 2.71 -5.55
N ALA A 75 9.53 1.58 -5.38
CA ALA A 75 9.42 0.55 -6.42
C ALA A 75 8.86 1.13 -7.72
N THR A 76 7.80 1.94 -7.65
CA THR A 76 7.14 2.56 -8.80
C THR A 76 8.07 3.52 -9.53
N ARG A 77 8.82 4.35 -8.79
CA ARG A 77 9.82 5.25 -9.38
C ARG A 77 10.97 4.51 -10.05
N SER A 78 11.29 3.31 -9.56
CA SER A 78 12.34 2.46 -10.12
C SER A 78 11.83 1.46 -11.16
N ALA A 79 10.54 1.51 -11.52
CA ALA A 79 9.95 0.57 -12.45
C ALA A 79 10.64 0.68 -13.82
N PRO A 80 10.92 -0.46 -14.47
CA PRO A 80 11.46 -0.45 -15.83
C PRO A 80 10.43 0.14 -16.80
N ILE A 81 10.93 0.63 -17.93
CA ILE A 81 10.11 1.14 -19.02
C ILE A 81 9.92 0.02 -20.06
N ASP A 82 8.69 -0.21 -20.51
CA ASP A 82 8.35 -1.19 -21.53
C ASP A 82 8.74 -0.72 -22.95
N ALA A 83 8.49 -1.57 -23.95
CA ALA A 83 8.78 -1.26 -25.36
C ALA A 83 8.02 -0.03 -25.88
N ASP A 84 6.89 0.31 -25.25
CA ASP A 84 6.04 1.46 -25.60
C ASP A 84 6.47 2.74 -24.85
N GLY A 85 7.56 2.69 -24.08
CA GLY A 85 8.04 3.85 -23.33
C GLY A 85 7.29 4.11 -22.02
N ARG A 86 6.49 3.16 -21.52
CA ARG A 86 5.68 3.29 -20.30
C ARG A 86 6.27 2.52 -19.12
N PRO A 87 6.14 3.00 -17.87
CA PRO A 87 6.53 2.23 -16.69
C PRO A 87 5.73 0.93 -16.61
N VAL A 88 6.44 -0.19 -16.45
CA VAL A 88 5.83 -1.52 -16.26
C VAL A 88 4.99 -1.51 -14.97
N PRO A 89 3.69 -1.87 -15.03
CA PRO A 89 2.83 -1.91 -13.85
C PRO A 89 3.33 -2.90 -12.79
N LEU A 90 3.31 -2.47 -11.51
CA LEU A 90 3.69 -3.33 -10.38
C LEU A 90 2.58 -4.33 -9.99
N TYR A 91 1.35 -4.02 -10.39
CA TYR A 91 0.16 -4.85 -10.18
C TYR A 91 -0.46 -5.13 -11.55
N GLY A 92 -0.77 -6.40 -11.80
CA GLY A 92 -1.41 -6.87 -13.02
C GLY A 92 -2.90 -7.18 -12.85
N ASP A 93 -3.61 -7.26 -13.97
CA ASP A 93 -4.97 -7.75 -14.05
C ASP A 93 -4.94 -9.29 -14.13
N PRO A 94 -5.49 -10.03 -13.16
CA PRO A 94 -5.45 -11.50 -13.16
C PRO A 94 -6.19 -12.14 -14.36
N ALA A 95 -7.05 -11.42 -15.06
CA ALA A 95 -7.71 -11.90 -16.28
C ALA A 95 -6.83 -11.76 -17.54
N ARG A 96 -5.82 -10.87 -17.49
CA ARG A 96 -4.90 -10.58 -18.61
C ARG A 96 -3.49 -11.11 -18.34
N ASP A 97 -3.09 -11.10 -17.09
CA ASP A 97 -1.77 -11.43 -16.61
C ASP A 97 -1.82 -12.82 -15.96
N SER A 98 -1.12 -13.79 -16.56
CA SER A 98 -0.98 -15.10 -15.94
C SER A 98 -0.17 -14.99 -14.64
N PRO A 99 -0.52 -15.73 -13.57
CA PRO A 99 0.19 -15.72 -12.28
C PRO A 99 1.62 -16.30 -12.34
N THR A 100 2.13 -16.56 -13.55
CA THR A 100 3.55 -16.72 -13.79
C THR A 100 4.27 -15.51 -13.24
N LEU A 101 5.08 -15.75 -12.20
CA LEU A 101 6.13 -14.83 -11.79
C LEU A 101 6.75 -14.29 -13.08
N PRO A 102 6.74 -12.98 -13.30
CA PRO A 102 7.40 -12.47 -14.48
C PRO A 102 8.87 -12.94 -14.40
N VAL A 103 9.58 -12.95 -15.52
CA VAL A 103 10.85 -13.67 -15.61
C VAL A 103 12.03 -12.69 -15.56
N ARG A 104 12.79 -12.80 -14.46
CA ARG A 104 14.23 -12.47 -14.21
C ARG A 104 14.78 -11.01 -14.40
N TRP A 105 16.00 -10.71 -13.93
CA TRP A 105 16.77 -9.40 -13.93
C TRP A 105 16.62 -8.40 -12.77
N LEU A 106 17.82 -8.03 -12.29
CA LEU A 106 18.17 -7.27 -11.11
C LEU A 106 18.13 -5.75 -11.35
N ALA A 107 17.07 -5.09 -10.92
CA ALA A 107 17.13 -3.65 -10.67
C ALA A 107 17.76 -3.41 -9.29
N ARG A 108 18.96 -2.85 -9.31
CA ARG A 108 19.74 -2.38 -8.16
C ARG A 108 18.99 -1.22 -7.51
N ALA A 109 17.94 -1.51 -6.74
CA ALA A 109 17.19 -0.45 -6.08
C ALA A 109 18.16 0.32 -5.18
N ARG A 110 18.24 1.63 -5.42
CA ARG A 110 19.14 2.56 -4.73
C ARG A 110 18.93 2.62 -3.22
N HIS A 111 17.79 2.11 -2.73
CA HIS A 111 17.41 2.12 -1.32
C HIS A 111 17.01 0.72 -0.84
N PRO A 112 17.39 0.31 0.39
CA PRO A 112 16.98 -0.96 0.98
C PRO A 112 15.47 -0.94 1.32
N ALA A 113 14.78 -2.05 1.11
CA ALA A 113 13.36 -2.17 1.47
C ALA A 113 13.15 -2.03 2.98
N ARG A 114 12.16 -1.23 3.38
CA ARG A 114 11.80 -0.92 4.76
C ARG A 114 11.02 -2.06 5.41
N THR A 115 10.26 -2.83 4.61
CA THR A 115 9.36 -3.87 5.12
C THR A 115 9.55 -5.23 4.43
N ALA A 116 8.96 -6.28 5.02
CA ALA A 116 8.87 -7.60 4.37
C ALA A 116 8.07 -7.54 3.06
N PHE A 117 7.05 -6.67 3.00
CA PHE A 117 6.31 -6.36 1.78
C PHE A 117 7.24 -5.78 0.72
N GLY A 118 8.00 -4.73 1.02
CA GLY A 118 8.95 -4.14 0.07
C GLY A 118 9.98 -5.13 -0.45
N ARG A 119 10.48 -6.02 0.42
CA ARG A 119 11.37 -7.13 0.00
C ARG A 119 10.69 -8.10 -0.98
N ARG A 120 9.42 -8.46 -0.74
CA ARG A 120 8.65 -9.35 -1.64
C ARG A 120 8.33 -8.66 -2.96
N LEU A 121 7.87 -7.40 -2.91
CA LEU A 121 7.56 -6.58 -4.08
C LEU A 121 8.79 -6.46 -5.00
N ARG A 122 9.96 -6.14 -4.43
CA ARG A 122 11.21 -6.09 -5.19
C ARG A 122 11.62 -7.43 -5.79
N ARG A 123 11.32 -8.56 -5.14
CA ARG A 123 11.59 -9.88 -5.71
C ARG A 123 10.74 -10.17 -6.93
N LEU A 124 9.46 -9.78 -6.91
CA LEU A 124 8.57 -9.88 -8.06
C LEU A 124 9.06 -9.01 -9.23
N LEU A 125 9.59 -7.82 -8.94
CA LEU A 125 10.13 -6.92 -9.98
C LEU A 125 11.52 -7.31 -10.48
N GLY A 126 12.34 -7.91 -9.60
CA GLY A 126 13.62 -8.50 -9.95
C GLY A 126 13.49 -9.74 -10.84
N SER A 127 12.26 -10.16 -11.11
CA SER A 127 11.91 -11.19 -12.04
C SER A 127 11.05 -10.60 -13.17
N VAL A 128 11.51 -9.74 -14.09
CA VAL A 128 10.67 -9.28 -15.25
C VAL A 128 11.51 -9.01 -16.50
N ALA A 129 12.74 -8.54 -16.30
CA ALA A 129 13.71 -8.12 -17.30
C ALA A 129 14.71 -9.15 -17.91
N GLN A 130 14.72 -10.50 -17.70
CA GLN A 130 15.56 -11.46 -18.51
C GLN A 130 14.74 -12.20 -19.58
N GLY A 131 14.08 -11.44 -20.45
CA GLY A 131 13.52 -11.91 -21.72
C GLY A 131 13.86 -10.93 -22.81
#